data_AF-A0A9E5BV40-F1
#
_entry.id   AF-A0A9E5BV40-F1
#
_cell.length_a   1.000
_cell.length_b   1.000
_cell.length_c   1.000
_cell.angle_alpha   90.00
_cell.angle_beta   90.00
_cell.angle_gamma   90.00
#
_symmetry.space_group_name_H-M   'P 1'
#
loop_
_entity.id
_entity.type
_entity.pdbx_description
1 polymer ?
#
loop_
_entity_poly.entity_id
_entity_poly.type
_entity_poly.pdbx_seq_one_letter_code
_entity_poly.pdbx_strand_id
1 'polypeptide(L)'
;MVATLSEAKYNELIQARLRSPESFKKALVNRKRRKLVGKDGRMLIAAADHTARGIISAGKEKFVIANRRMLLDRLLRTLSNPKVDGVLASADIVEELAWLGALESKLVFGTMNR
;
A
#
# COMPACT_ATOMS: atom_id res chain seq x y z
N MET A 1 -0.80 -5.07 -17.56
CA MET A 1 -0.16 -6.15 -16.77
C MET A 1 -0.39 -5.87 -15.30
N VAL A 2 -0.97 -6.82 -14.58
CA VAL A 2 -1.18 -6.72 -13.12
C VAL A 2 0.20 -6.83 -12.48
N ALA A 3 0.72 -5.74 -11.91
CA ALA A 3 2.08 -5.69 -11.38
C ALA A 3 2.23 -6.71 -10.24
N THR A 4 2.99 -7.77 -10.48
CA THR A 4 3.42 -8.72 -9.46
C THR A 4 4.68 -8.22 -8.79
N LEU A 5 4.73 -8.19 -7.46
CA LEU A 5 5.92 -7.83 -6.71
C LEU A 5 6.98 -8.92 -6.85
N SER A 6 7.91 -8.71 -7.78
CA SER A 6 9.04 -9.62 -8.00
C SER A 6 9.92 -9.71 -6.76
N GLU A 7 10.63 -10.82 -6.64
CA GLU A 7 11.55 -11.03 -5.52
C GLU A 7 12.68 -10.02 -5.50
N ALA A 8 13.27 -9.75 -6.68
CA ALA A 8 14.28 -8.73 -6.85
C ALA A 8 13.79 -7.36 -6.36
N LYS A 9 12.56 -6.96 -6.73
CA LYS A 9 12.02 -5.66 -6.31
C LYS A 9 11.70 -5.61 -4.82
N TYR A 10 11.24 -6.70 -4.23
CA TYR A 10 11.04 -6.79 -2.78
C TYR A 10 12.38 -6.69 -2.02
N ASN A 11 13.42 -7.34 -2.52
CA ASN A 11 14.77 -7.23 -1.96
C ASN A 11 15.32 -5.80 -2.09
N GLU A 12 15.08 -5.11 -3.21
CA GLU A 12 15.42 -3.68 -3.35
C GLU A 12 14.72 -2.81 -2.30
N LEU A 13 13.43 -3.07 -2.03
CA LEU A 13 12.69 -2.35 -0.99
C LEU A 13 13.31 -2.56 0.39
N ILE A 14 13.72 -3.80 0.72
CA ILE A 14 14.41 -4.12 1.97
C ILE A 14 15.76 -3.39 2.03
N GLN A 15 16.55 -3.42 0.95
CA GLN A 15 17.84 -2.72 0.89
C GLN A 15 17.67 -1.20 1.02
N ALA A 16 16.67 -0.62 0.38
CA ALA A 16 16.35 0.79 0.51
C ALA A 16 15.98 1.14 1.96
N ARG A 17 15.24 0.27 2.66
CA ARG A 17 14.90 0.48 4.07
C ARG A 17 16.13 0.50 4.97
N LEU A 18 17.09 -0.39 4.70
CA LEU A 18 18.32 -0.53 5.48
C LEU A 18 19.36 0.56 5.18
N ARG A 19 19.47 0.98 3.93
CA ARG A 19 20.60 1.79 3.44
C ARG A 19 20.22 3.21 3.02
N SER A 20 18.95 3.47 2.72
CA SER A 20 18.47 4.77 2.22
C SER A 20 17.03 5.06 2.68
N PRO A 21 16.75 5.03 4.00
CA PRO A 21 15.39 5.17 4.54
C PRO A 21 14.72 6.51 4.18
N GLU A 22 15.50 7.56 3.93
CA GLU A 22 15.00 8.86 3.48
C GLU A 22 14.31 8.80 2.10
N SER A 23 14.59 7.77 1.29
CA SER A 23 13.93 7.56 0.01
C SER A 23 12.41 7.32 0.14
N PHE A 24 11.95 6.71 1.23
CA PHE A 24 10.52 6.49 1.50
C PHE A 24 9.78 7.80 1.73
N LYS A 25 10.37 8.70 2.54
CA LYS A 25 9.84 10.05 2.74
C LYS A 25 9.81 10.85 1.44
N LYS A 26 10.90 10.79 0.65
CA LYS A 26 10.96 11.45 -0.67
C LYS A 26 9.84 10.96 -1.58
N ALA A 27 9.61 9.64 -1.65
CA ALA A 27 8.52 9.07 -2.43
C ALA A 27 7.14 9.55 -1.96
N LEU A 28 6.89 9.57 -0.65
CA LEU A 28 5.63 10.05 -0.08
C LEU A 28 5.35 11.53 -0.36
N VAL A 29 6.36 12.39 -0.23
CA VAL A 29 6.23 13.83 -0.41
C VAL A 29 6.02 14.18 -1.89
N ASN A 30 6.75 13.50 -2.79
CA ASN A 30 6.77 13.82 -4.21
C ASN A 30 5.68 13.13 -5.05
N ARG A 31 4.91 12.20 -4.47
CA ARG A 31 3.85 11.50 -5.21
C ARG A 31 2.82 12.47 -5.79
N LYS A 32 2.29 12.14 -6.96
CA LYS A 32 1.16 12.87 -7.54
C LYS A 32 -0.09 12.66 -6.67
N ARG A 33 -0.78 13.74 -6.37
CA ARG A 33 -2.03 13.74 -5.60
C ARG A 33 -3.22 14.04 -6.52
N ARG A 34 -4.40 13.59 -6.10
CA ARG A 34 -5.68 13.89 -6.76
C ARG A 34 -6.62 14.60 -5.79
N LYS A 35 -7.69 15.18 -6.32
CA LYS A 35 -8.82 15.68 -5.51
C LYS A 35 -9.51 14.52 -4.78
N LEU A 36 -10.10 14.85 -3.63
CA LEU A 36 -10.81 13.89 -2.78
C LEU A 36 -12.01 13.27 -3.50
N VAL A 37 -12.86 14.09 -4.11
CA VAL A 37 -14.06 13.64 -4.84
C VAL A 37 -13.75 13.55 -6.33
N GLY A 38 -14.01 12.38 -6.93
CA GLY A 38 -13.89 12.14 -8.37
C GLY A 38 -15.05 12.73 -9.17
N LYS A 39 -15.02 12.58 -10.51
CA LYS A 39 -16.06 13.10 -11.40
C LYS A 39 -17.43 12.44 -11.20
N ASP A 40 -17.45 11.19 -10.74
CA ASP A 40 -18.65 10.38 -10.53
C ASP A 40 -19.24 10.54 -9.11
N GLY A 41 -18.60 11.34 -8.25
CA GLY A 41 -19.03 11.55 -6.87
C GLY A 41 -18.88 10.33 -5.95
N ARG A 42 -18.19 9.27 -6.40
CA ARG A 42 -18.02 8.02 -5.64
C ARG A 42 -16.57 7.83 -5.19
N MET A 43 -16.38 6.91 -4.24
CA MET A 43 -15.06 6.55 -3.73
C MET A 43 -15.00 5.07 -3.36
N LEU A 44 -13.97 4.38 -3.84
CA LEU A 44 -13.63 3.01 -3.45
C LEU A 44 -12.22 2.98 -2.86
N ILE A 45 -12.12 2.61 -1.56
CA ILE A 45 -10.87 2.54 -0.81
C ILE A 45 -10.59 1.11 -0.37
N ALA A 46 -9.37 0.63 -0.62
CA ALA A 46 -8.90 -0.65 -0.09
C ALA A 46 -8.40 -0.48 1.34
N ALA A 47 -8.91 -1.28 2.29
CA ALA A 47 -8.47 -1.26 3.68
C ALA A 47 -7.40 -2.33 3.94
N ALA A 48 -6.30 -1.93 4.58
CA ALA A 48 -5.14 -2.78 4.82
C ALA A 48 -4.45 -2.48 6.17
N ASP A 49 -5.21 -2.13 7.21
CA ASP A 49 -4.67 -1.87 8.55
C ASP A 49 -4.81 -3.04 9.54
N HIS A 50 -5.41 -4.16 9.11
CA HIS A 50 -5.68 -5.34 9.93
C HIS A 50 -4.46 -5.87 10.70
N THR A 51 -3.30 -5.97 10.03
CA THR A 51 -2.07 -6.48 10.65
C THR A 51 -1.57 -5.57 11.77
N ALA A 52 -1.80 -4.26 11.65
CA ALA A 52 -1.47 -3.30 12.69
C ALA A 52 -2.37 -3.44 13.94
N ARG A 53 -3.48 -4.19 13.84
CA ARG A 53 -4.39 -4.57 14.93
C ARG A 53 -4.19 -6.02 15.40
N GLY A 54 -3.13 -6.70 14.97
CA GLY A 54 -2.90 -8.12 15.26
C GLY A 54 -3.85 -9.07 14.52
N ILE A 55 -4.67 -8.59 13.58
CA ILE A 55 -5.55 -9.43 12.77
C ILE A 55 -4.76 -9.93 11.57
N ILE A 56 -4.40 -11.22 11.60
CA ILE A 56 -3.54 -11.85 10.58
C ILE A 56 -4.19 -13.04 9.84
N SER A 57 -5.42 -13.39 10.20
CA SER A 57 -6.22 -14.45 9.59
C SER A 57 -7.30 -13.89 8.66
N ALA A 58 -7.73 -14.70 7.69
CA ALA A 58 -8.94 -14.44 6.92
C ALA A 58 -9.63 -15.75 6.55
N GLY A 59 -10.93 -15.85 6.84
CA GLY A 59 -11.68 -17.09 6.64
C GLY A 59 -11.08 -18.26 7.42
N LYS A 60 -10.79 -19.36 6.72
CA LYS A 60 -10.17 -20.56 7.32
C LYS A 60 -8.64 -20.49 7.42
N GLU A 61 -8.02 -19.50 6.77
CA GLU A 61 -6.56 -19.38 6.69
C GLU A 61 -6.01 -18.53 7.84
N LYS A 62 -5.27 -19.15 8.76
CA LYS A 62 -4.84 -18.52 10.03
C LYS A 62 -3.79 -17.41 9.87
N PHE A 63 -2.98 -17.45 8.80
CA PHE A 63 -1.83 -16.54 8.64
C PHE A 63 -1.78 -15.85 7.27
N VAL A 64 -2.87 -15.87 6.52
CA VAL A 64 -2.89 -15.41 5.11
C VAL A 64 -2.62 -13.91 4.93
N ILE A 65 -2.76 -13.11 6.00
CA ILE A 65 -2.44 -11.67 6.00
C ILE A 65 -1.06 -11.41 6.62
N ALA A 66 -0.46 -12.38 7.34
CA ALA A 66 0.83 -12.21 8.01
C ALA A 66 2.01 -12.02 7.05
N ASN A 67 1.93 -12.58 5.83
CA ASN A 67 3.00 -12.47 4.86
C ASN A 67 3.02 -11.08 4.21
N ARG A 68 4.00 -10.25 4.62
CA ARG A 68 4.15 -8.87 4.15
C ARG A 68 4.31 -8.74 2.64
N ARG A 69 5.14 -9.59 2.01
CA ARG A 69 5.34 -9.58 0.55
C ARG A 69 4.04 -9.88 -0.20
N MET A 70 3.28 -10.87 0.25
CA MET A 70 1.99 -11.21 -0.34
C MET A 70 0.95 -10.11 -0.14
N LEU A 71 0.92 -9.47 1.04
CA LEU A 71 0.06 -8.33 1.30
C LEU A 71 0.36 -7.18 0.34
N LEU A 72 1.64 -6.79 0.20
CA LEU A 72 2.06 -5.75 -0.74
C LEU A 72 1.72 -6.12 -2.18
N ASP A 73 1.99 -7.36 -2.62
CA ASP A 73 1.62 -7.83 -3.96
C ASP A 73 0.13 -7.60 -4.22
N ARG A 74 -0.75 -8.09 -3.34
CA ARG A 74 -2.21 -7.91 -3.46
C ARG A 74 -2.62 -6.44 -3.50
N LEU A 75 -1.97 -5.58 -2.72
CA LEU A 75 -2.24 -4.14 -2.71
C LEU A 75 -1.79 -3.46 -4.01
N LEU A 76 -0.63 -3.81 -4.57
CA LEU A 76 -0.19 -3.32 -5.88
C LEU A 76 -1.21 -3.68 -6.97
N ARG A 77 -1.68 -4.92 -6.99
CA ARG A 77 -2.72 -5.36 -7.94
C ARG A 77 -4.02 -4.60 -7.74
N THR A 78 -4.46 -4.45 -6.49
CA THR A 78 -5.71 -3.74 -6.15
C THR A 78 -5.64 -2.28 -6.58
N LEU A 79 -4.54 -1.58 -6.27
CA LEU A 79 -4.35 -0.17 -6.61
C LEU A 79 -4.11 0.06 -8.10
N SER A 80 -3.63 -0.95 -8.84
CA SER A 80 -3.54 -0.86 -10.31
C SER A 80 -4.90 -0.79 -11.00
N ASN A 81 -5.99 -1.18 -10.31
CA ASN A 81 -7.33 -1.06 -10.85
C ASN A 81 -7.76 0.43 -10.87
N PRO A 82 -8.15 0.99 -12.03
CA PRO A 82 -8.55 2.39 -12.13
C PRO A 82 -9.82 2.73 -11.32
N LYS A 83 -10.63 1.72 -10.97
CA LYS A 83 -11.83 1.89 -10.12
C LYS A 83 -11.51 2.03 -8.62
N VAL A 84 -10.27 1.75 -8.20
CA VAL A 84 -9.85 1.91 -6.79
C VAL A 84 -9.20 3.28 -6.63
N ASP A 85 -9.83 4.15 -5.85
CA ASP A 85 -9.41 5.53 -5.66
C ASP A 85 -8.23 5.67 -4.69
N GLY A 86 -8.06 4.72 -3.77
CA GLY A 86 -7.04 4.83 -2.75
C GLY A 86 -6.96 3.67 -1.75
N VAL A 87 -6.22 3.92 -0.68
CA VAL A 87 -5.94 2.96 0.39
C VAL A 87 -6.12 3.57 1.78
N LEU A 88 -6.65 2.80 2.71
CA LEU A 88 -6.57 3.01 4.15
C LEU A 88 -5.56 2.01 4.71
N ALA A 89 -4.46 2.47 5.29
CA ALA A 89 -3.43 1.55 5.80
C ALA A 89 -2.61 2.15 6.94
N SER A 90 -1.72 1.32 7.49
CA SER A 90 -0.74 1.76 8.47
C SER A 90 0.44 2.49 7.84
N ALA A 91 1.16 3.29 8.65
CA ALA A 91 2.26 4.13 8.16
C ALA A 91 3.33 3.32 7.41
N ASP A 92 3.65 2.14 7.93
CA ASP A 92 4.60 1.19 7.34
C ASP A 92 4.15 0.65 5.98
N ILE A 93 2.86 0.43 5.78
CA ILE A 93 2.32 0.01 4.47
C ILE A 93 2.29 1.20 3.51
N VAL A 94 1.87 2.37 4.01
CA VAL A 94 1.77 3.59 3.21
C VAL A 94 3.13 4.00 2.63
N GLU A 95 4.19 3.97 3.44
CA GLU A 95 5.52 4.34 2.96
C GLU A 95 6.09 3.36 1.93
N GLU A 96 5.87 2.05 2.11
CA GLU A 96 6.29 1.02 1.16
C GLU A 96 5.53 1.12 -0.16
N LEU A 97 4.21 1.33 -0.12
CA LEU A 97 3.40 1.54 -1.33
C LEU A 97 3.79 2.82 -2.07
N ALA A 98 4.15 3.89 -1.35
CA ALA A 98 4.67 5.10 -1.97
C ALA A 98 6.01 4.84 -2.67
N TRP A 99 6.93 4.16 -1.99
CA TRP A 99 8.24 3.82 -2.55
C TRP A 99 8.13 2.91 -3.78
N LEU A 100 7.16 1.99 -3.79
CA LEU A 100 6.82 1.14 -4.93
C LEU A 100 6.08 1.88 -6.06
N GLY A 101 5.77 3.17 -5.91
CA GLY A 101 5.08 3.99 -6.91
C GLY A 101 3.58 3.71 -7.04
N ALA A 102 2.98 2.97 -6.10
CA ALA A 102 1.59 2.55 -6.17
C ALA A 102 0.57 3.63 -5.77
N LEU A 103 1.06 4.72 -5.15
CA LEU A 103 0.21 5.79 -4.61
C LEU A 103 0.10 7.02 -5.53
N GLU A 104 0.62 6.92 -6.75
CA GLU A 104 0.50 7.95 -7.76
C GLU A 104 -0.97 8.19 -8.11
N SER A 105 -1.43 9.42 -7.88
CA SER A 105 -2.83 9.83 -8.06
C SER A 105 -3.83 8.98 -7.26
N LYS A 106 -3.41 8.41 -6.12
CA LYS A 106 -4.28 7.70 -5.18
C LYS A 106 -4.55 8.55 -3.94
N LEU A 107 -5.73 8.34 -3.34
CA LEU A 107 -6.04 8.81 -2.00
C LEU A 107 -5.37 7.90 -0.96
N VAL A 108 -4.93 8.50 0.15
CA VAL A 108 -4.22 7.79 1.21
C VAL A 108 -4.82 8.22 2.54
N PHE A 109 -5.39 7.26 3.25
CA PHE A 109 -5.93 7.43 4.59
C PHE A 109 -5.03 6.67 5.57
N GLY A 110 -4.53 7.37 6.58
CA GLY A 110 -3.72 6.75 7.63
C GLY A 110 -4.61 6.28 8.77
N THR A 111 -4.49 5.02 9.18
CA THR A 111 -5.07 4.61 10.47
C THR A 111 -4.28 5.28 11.61
N MET A 112 -4.97 5.76 12.65
CA MET A 112 -4.36 6.55 13.74
C MET A 112 -4.41 5.87 15.11
N ASN A 113 -5.46 5.09 15.38
CA ASN A 113 -5.63 4.42 16.66
C ASN A 113 -5.10 2.99 16.53
N ARG A 114 -3.84 2.80 16.94
CA ARG A 114 -3.19 1.49 17.02
C ARG A 114 -2.87 1.19 18.47
#